data_AF-A0A2R5LMM9-F1
#
_entry.id   AF-A0A2R5LMM9-F1
#
_cell.length_a   1.000
_cell.length_b   1.000
_cell.length_c   1.000
_cell.angle_alpha   90.00
_cell.angle_beta   90.00
_cell.angle_gamma   90.00
#
_symmetry.space_group_name_H-M   'P 1'
#
loop_
_entity.id
_entity.type
_entity.pdbx_description
1 polymer ?
#
loop_
_entity_poly.entity_id
_entity_poly.type
_entity_poly.pdbx_seq_one_letter_code
_entity_poly.pdbx_strand_id
1 'polypeptide(L)'
;FFAQAVKLAAEIYPQSSPHKAFHYGTAGIRDKGEILAPCMFRMGILAALRSKYKKATIGTMITASHNPEEDNGIKLIDPMGEMMDTDWEILATELANAANGSLDSVLDRIVAATGMDLSQQAVVALAYDTRTSSAHLAQAVTDGASAVGAIVNNFGCLTTPQLHYIVCCTNDPDYGEPTEAGYFTKITSAFTHIRANGSAVRNYVPFLRLDGANGVGAIKMKTLLPHLGGLLKVETFNDGTQGRLNHMCGADFVKLHQKAPEGIPLDAGVRCVSFDGDADRIVYFYHDENLVFNLLDGDKIAILVASYLKELVDAAQISLDMAIVQTAYANGSSTNYITNVLKLRAKCVPTGVKHLHREAQKLDIGVYFEANGHGTVLFSPKAQKVIRDAAEKVSLYPEQQQAAQKLLYTMNLINQTVGDAIADMLLVETVLHAKGLCTPEWNALYTDLPNRQLKIRVANRNIITTTDAERRCTTPANLQPAIDLLVQNVPNGRSFVRPSGTEDIVRVYAEANTQEAANKLAYEVGIKVYELAGGVGERPKL
;
A
#
# COMPACT_ATOMS: atom_id res chain seq x y z
N PHE A 1 37.52 4.48 -4.48
CA PHE A 1 36.12 4.95 -4.69
C PHE A 1 35.44 5.28 -3.35
N PHE A 2 35.37 4.36 -2.38
CA PHE A 2 34.58 4.54 -1.13
C PHE A 2 35.21 5.34 0.02
N ALA A 3 36.41 5.92 -0.14
CA ALA A 3 37.17 6.50 0.98
C ALA A 3 36.41 7.59 1.76
N GLN A 4 35.69 8.47 1.05
CA GLN A 4 34.88 9.53 1.68
C GLN A 4 33.70 8.94 2.48
N ALA A 5 33.02 7.94 1.92
CA ALA A 5 31.91 7.27 2.60
C ALA A 5 32.35 6.56 3.88
N VAL A 6 33.51 5.89 3.85
CA VAL A 6 34.09 5.23 5.03
C VAL A 6 34.45 6.25 6.12
N LYS A 7 35.04 7.38 5.73
CA LYS A 7 35.37 8.46 6.66
C LYS A 7 34.12 9.02 7.35
N LEU A 8 33.10 9.41 6.58
CA LEU A 8 31.86 9.96 7.13
C LEU A 8 31.10 8.95 8.00
N ALA A 9 31.11 7.67 7.62
CA ALA A 9 30.54 6.60 8.44
C ALA A 9 31.22 6.46 9.80
N ALA A 10 32.53 6.70 9.89
CA ALA A 10 33.27 6.61 11.15
C ALA A 10 33.11 7.88 12.01
N GLU A 11 33.12 9.06 11.39
CA GLU A 11 33.18 10.35 12.09
C GLU A 11 31.80 10.92 12.43
N ILE A 12 30.81 10.78 11.55
CA ILE A 12 29.50 11.44 11.65
C ILE A 12 28.37 10.44 11.88
N TYR A 13 28.46 9.28 11.23
CA TYR A 13 27.41 8.25 11.25
C TYR A 13 27.89 6.90 11.83
N PRO A 14 28.59 6.91 12.99
CA PRO A 14 29.13 5.68 13.58
C PRO A 14 27.99 4.72 13.91
N GLN A 15 28.19 3.45 13.62
CA GLN A 15 27.26 2.42 14.06
C GLN A 15 27.44 2.27 15.57
N SER A 16 26.46 2.70 16.35
CA SER A 16 26.28 2.21 17.71
C SER A 16 25.84 0.76 17.63
N SER A 17 26.42 -0.14 18.44
CA SER A 17 25.99 -1.55 18.46
C SER A 17 24.49 -1.58 18.72
N PRO A 18 23.65 -1.99 17.74
CA PRO A 18 22.23 -1.90 17.95
C PRO A 18 21.83 -3.03 18.91
N HIS A 19 20.94 -2.74 19.86
CA HIS A 19 20.35 -3.80 20.70
C HIS A 19 19.60 -4.85 19.86
N LYS A 20 19.32 -4.56 18.58
CA LYS A 20 18.65 -5.43 17.60
C LYS A 20 19.13 -5.12 16.18
N ALA A 21 19.49 -6.13 15.39
CA ALA A 21 19.89 -5.94 13.99
C ALA A 21 18.76 -5.36 13.13
N PHE A 22 19.09 -4.45 12.21
CA PHE A 22 18.15 -3.95 11.20
C PHE A 22 17.79 -5.05 10.20
N HIS A 23 16.57 -5.01 9.68
CA HIS A 23 16.14 -5.91 8.62
C HIS A 23 15.37 -5.11 7.58
N TYR A 24 15.78 -5.21 6.32
CA TYR A 24 15.03 -4.63 5.21
C TYR A 24 13.88 -5.59 4.86
N GLY A 25 12.68 -5.26 5.33
CA GLY A 25 11.47 -6.04 5.06
C GLY A 25 10.69 -5.52 3.85
N THR A 26 9.46 -6.01 3.71
CA THR A 26 8.56 -5.68 2.59
C THR A 26 8.37 -4.18 2.35
N ALA A 27 8.44 -3.38 3.41
CA ALA A 27 8.27 -1.93 3.37
C ALA A 27 9.50 -1.17 3.87
N GLY A 28 10.70 -1.74 3.62
CA GLY A 28 11.97 -1.12 3.95
C GLY A 28 12.45 -1.40 5.38
N ILE A 29 13.35 -0.55 5.86
CA ILE A 29 13.83 -0.55 7.25
C ILE A 29 13.00 0.44 8.05
N ARG A 30 12.55 0.04 9.24
CA ARG A 30 11.79 0.88 10.17
C ARG A 30 12.24 0.65 11.60
N ASP A 31 12.44 1.72 12.34
CA ASP A 31 12.78 1.72 13.78
C ASP A 31 12.53 3.11 14.38
N LYS A 32 12.93 3.36 15.63
CA LYS A 32 12.89 4.68 16.26
C LYS A 32 13.71 5.68 15.45
N GLY A 33 13.11 6.84 15.14
CA GLY A 33 13.75 7.86 14.31
C GLY A 33 15.09 8.35 14.85
N GLU A 34 15.24 8.39 16.19
CA GLU A 34 16.45 8.86 16.88
C GLU A 34 17.69 7.98 16.66
N ILE A 35 17.51 6.70 16.31
CA ILE A 35 18.64 5.76 16.12
C ILE A 35 18.92 5.45 14.64
N LEU A 36 18.13 5.98 13.70
CA LEU A 36 18.19 5.54 12.31
C LEU A 36 19.27 6.23 11.46
N ALA A 37 19.87 7.33 11.91
CA ALA A 37 20.79 8.11 11.08
C ALA A 37 21.96 7.29 10.49
N PRO A 38 22.65 6.41 11.25
CA PRO A 38 23.68 5.54 10.68
C PRO A 38 23.18 4.58 9.60
N CYS A 39 21.96 4.07 9.76
CA CYS A 39 21.31 3.22 8.77
C CYS A 39 20.92 4.03 7.52
N MET A 40 20.36 5.23 7.70
CA MET A 40 19.96 6.11 6.59
C MET A 40 21.14 6.50 5.71
N PHE A 41 22.28 6.82 6.31
CA PHE A 41 23.53 7.08 5.59
C PHE A 41 23.93 5.90 4.70
N ARG A 42 23.91 4.69 5.26
CA ARG A 42 24.20 3.44 4.53
C ARG A 42 23.19 3.20 3.40
N MET A 43 21.92 3.49 3.61
CA MET A 43 20.89 3.35 2.57
C MET A 43 21.01 4.40 1.47
N GLY A 44 21.52 5.60 1.77
CA GLY A 44 21.91 6.58 0.75
C GLY A 44 23.02 6.06 -0.17
N ILE A 45 24.04 5.41 0.41
CA ILE A 45 25.08 4.73 -0.39
C ILE A 45 24.45 3.64 -1.26
N LEU A 46 23.58 2.79 -0.69
CA LEU A 46 22.93 1.72 -1.43
C LEU A 46 22.09 2.24 -2.59
N ALA A 47 21.32 3.31 -2.39
CA ALA A 47 20.50 3.92 -3.42
C ALA A 47 21.36 4.43 -4.60
N ALA A 48 22.50 5.05 -4.29
CA ALA A 48 23.46 5.45 -5.31
C ALA A 48 24.03 4.25 -6.08
N LEU A 49 24.42 3.17 -5.40
CA LEU A 49 24.90 1.95 -6.04
C LEU A 49 23.81 1.27 -6.89
N ARG A 50 22.56 1.25 -6.40
CA ARG A 50 21.40 0.76 -7.15
C ARG A 50 21.18 1.57 -8.42
N SER A 51 21.33 2.90 -8.35
CA SER A 51 21.23 3.79 -9.50
C SER A 51 22.31 3.49 -10.55
N LYS A 52 23.56 3.25 -10.13
CA LYS A 52 24.63 2.82 -11.06
C LYS A 52 24.32 1.48 -11.71
N TYR A 53 23.82 0.51 -10.93
CA TYR A 53 23.46 -0.81 -11.42
C TYR A 53 22.31 -0.78 -12.43
N LYS A 54 21.24 -0.04 -12.13
CA LYS A 54 20.06 0.08 -13.00
C LYS A 54 20.23 1.11 -14.12
N LYS A 55 21.27 1.97 -14.05
CA LYS A 55 21.52 3.09 -14.98
C LYS A 55 20.33 4.04 -15.06
N ALA A 56 19.71 4.31 -13.92
CA ALA A 56 18.45 5.02 -13.80
C ALA A 56 18.35 5.75 -12.46
N THR A 57 17.41 6.70 -12.35
CA THR A 57 17.11 7.37 -11.09
C THR A 57 16.46 6.40 -10.11
N ILE A 58 16.93 6.39 -8.86
CA ILE A 58 16.37 5.56 -7.77
C ILE A 58 15.75 6.46 -6.72
N GLY A 59 14.58 6.09 -6.22
CA GLY A 59 13.92 6.82 -5.15
C GLY A 59 14.31 6.34 -3.76
N THR A 60 14.31 7.27 -2.79
CA THR A 60 14.40 6.99 -1.37
C THR A 60 13.29 7.74 -0.64
N MET A 61 12.29 7.02 -0.14
CA MET A 61 11.19 7.59 0.65
C MET A 61 11.49 7.41 2.14
N ILE A 62 11.54 8.50 2.89
CA ILE A 62 11.71 8.46 4.35
C ILE A 62 10.34 8.57 5.02
N THR A 63 9.89 7.46 5.58
CA THR A 63 8.61 7.35 6.28
C THR A 63 8.51 6.02 7.02
N ALA A 64 7.72 5.99 8.09
CA ALA A 64 7.20 4.75 8.67
C ALA A 64 5.69 4.55 8.47
N SER A 65 5.04 5.26 7.54
CA SER A 65 3.63 5.06 7.17
C SER A 65 2.72 5.12 8.40
N HIS A 66 1.93 4.08 8.68
CA HIS A 66 1.01 3.93 9.81
C HIS A 66 1.66 3.82 11.21
N ASN A 67 2.99 3.69 11.32
CA ASN A 67 3.66 3.55 12.62
C ASN A 67 3.45 4.80 13.52
N PRO A 68 3.61 4.68 14.85
CA PRO A 68 3.65 5.81 15.77
C PRO A 68 4.65 6.89 15.37
N GLU A 69 4.37 8.15 15.66
CA GLU A 69 5.14 9.34 15.25
C GLU A 69 6.65 9.28 15.53
N GLU A 70 7.07 8.67 16.64
CA GLU A 70 8.48 8.57 17.02
C GLU A 70 9.29 7.56 16.20
N ASP A 71 8.63 6.66 15.48
CA ASP A 71 9.28 5.76 14.52
C ASP A 71 9.64 6.54 13.24
N ASN A 72 10.55 6.01 12.42
CA ASN A 72 10.72 6.43 11.03
C ASN A 72 11.27 5.24 10.22
N GLY A 73 11.56 5.44 8.95
CA GLY A 73 12.03 4.38 8.09
C GLY A 73 12.45 4.85 6.71
N ILE A 74 12.90 3.92 5.88
CA ILE A 74 13.29 4.19 4.51
C ILE A 74 12.89 3.06 3.58
N LYS A 75 12.27 3.43 2.46
CA LYS A 75 11.93 2.55 1.33
C LYS A 75 12.75 2.98 0.11
N LEU A 76 13.40 2.03 -0.58
CA LEU A 76 14.00 2.26 -1.90
C LEU A 76 13.00 1.94 -3.01
N ILE A 77 12.99 2.78 -4.03
CA ILE A 77 12.07 2.75 -5.17
C ILE A 77 12.89 2.56 -6.43
N ASP A 78 12.58 1.51 -7.18
CA ASP A 78 13.23 1.17 -8.44
C ASP A 78 12.69 2.02 -9.61
N PRO A 79 13.32 1.94 -10.80
CA PRO A 79 13.15 2.97 -11.84
C PRO A 79 11.72 3.22 -12.32
N MET A 80 10.88 2.19 -12.39
CA MET A 80 9.49 2.33 -12.87
C MET A 80 8.51 2.66 -11.73
N GLY A 81 9.04 3.08 -10.57
CA GLY A 81 8.24 3.38 -9.39
C GLY A 81 7.86 2.14 -8.58
N GLU A 82 8.41 0.96 -8.89
CA GLU A 82 8.20 -0.26 -8.14
C GLU A 82 9.06 -0.29 -6.86
N MET A 83 8.69 -1.13 -5.89
CA MET A 83 9.55 -1.35 -4.73
C MET A 83 10.81 -2.13 -5.12
N MET A 84 11.92 -1.86 -4.43
CA MET A 84 13.20 -2.55 -4.66
C MET A 84 13.07 -4.09 -4.71
N ASP A 85 13.75 -4.69 -5.70
CA ASP A 85 13.89 -6.15 -5.85
C ASP A 85 14.33 -6.86 -4.54
N THR A 86 13.80 -8.06 -4.30
CA THR A 86 14.06 -8.86 -3.08
C THR A 86 15.53 -9.21 -2.89
N ASP A 87 16.27 -9.47 -3.97
CA ASP A 87 17.70 -9.81 -3.88
C ASP A 87 18.53 -8.66 -3.31
N TRP A 88 18.10 -7.43 -3.51
CA TRP A 88 18.75 -6.24 -2.97
C TRP A 88 18.34 -5.94 -1.53
N GLU A 89 17.26 -6.52 -1.01
CA GLU A 89 16.90 -6.42 0.41
C GLU A 89 17.94 -7.12 1.30
N ILE A 90 18.54 -8.20 0.81
CA ILE A 90 19.62 -8.92 1.48
C ILE A 90 20.85 -8.00 1.58
N LEU A 91 21.24 -7.37 0.46
CA LEU A 91 22.34 -6.41 0.41
C LEU A 91 22.07 -5.19 1.29
N ALA A 92 20.83 -4.69 1.30
CA ALA A 92 20.41 -3.59 2.16
C ALA A 92 20.52 -3.97 3.64
N THR A 93 20.08 -5.17 4.00
CA THR A 93 20.17 -5.69 5.37
C THR A 93 21.63 -5.86 5.80
N GLU A 94 22.49 -6.42 4.94
CA GLU A 94 23.92 -6.54 5.24
C GLU A 94 24.56 -5.17 5.45
N LEU A 95 24.33 -4.24 4.52
CA LEU A 95 24.93 -2.91 4.55
C LEU A 95 24.45 -2.10 5.76
N ALA A 96 23.15 -2.12 6.08
CA ALA A 96 22.58 -1.44 7.24
C ALA A 96 23.21 -1.89 8.57
N ASN A 97 23.66 -3.15 8.64
CA ASN A 97 24.27 -3.73 9.83
C ASN A 97 25.81 -3.76 9.78
N ALA A 98 26.44 -3.16 8.77
CA ALA A 98 27.89 -3.11 8.65
C ALA A 98 28.52 -2.45 9.89
N ALA A 99 29.34 -3.24 10.61
CA ALA A 99 30.06 -2.79 11.80
C ALA A 99 31.07 -1.69 11.46
N ASN A 100 31.44 -0.88 12.47
CA ASN A 100 32.47 0.14 12.32
C ASN A 100 33.77 -0.48 11.80
N GLY A 101 34.37 0.15 10.78
CA GLY A 101 35.58 -0.36 10.13
C GLY A 101 35.40 -1.52 9.16
N SER A 102 34.16 -1.99 8.93
CA SER A 102 33.88 -3.07 7.95
C SER A 102 33.13 -2.60 6.69
N LEU A 103 32.74 -1.32 6.65
CA LEU A 103 31.89 -0.75 5.59
C LEU A 103 32.51 -0.91 4.19
N ASP A 104 33.80 -0.67 4.06
CA ASP A 104 34.55 -0.85 2.81
C ASP A 104 34.43 -2.29 2.28
N SER A 105 34.65 -3.28 3.14
CA SER A 105 34.58 -4.69 2.78
C SER A 105 33.17 -5.11 2.33
N VAL A 106 32.12 -4.55 2.95
CA VAL A 106 30.72 -4.82 2.58
C VAL A 106 30.42 -4.19 1.22
N LEU A 107 30.86 -2.95 0.99
CA LEU A 107 30.67 -2.26 -0.29
C LEU A 107 31.40 -2.97 -1.43
N ASP A 108 32.64 -3.43 -1.21
CA ASP A 108 33.39 -4.20 -2.21
C ASP A 108 32.69 -5.52 -2.55
N ARG A 109 32.10 -6.21 -1.56
CA ARG A 109 31.27 -7.41 -1.80
C ARG A 109 30.03 -7.09 -2.63
N ILE A 110 29.33 -5.99 -2.33
CA ILE A 110 28.17 -5.56 -3.10
C ILE A 110 28.57 -5.30 -4.57
N VAL A 111 29.66 -4.56 -4.80
CA VAL A 111 30.15 -4.28 -6.16
C VAL A 111 30.51 -5.57 -6.90
N ALA A 112 31.21 -6.49 -6.23
CA ALA A 112 31.59 -7.78 -6.82
C ALA A 112 30.36 -8.65 -7.14
N ALA A 113 29.36 -8.69 -6.25
CA ALA A 113 28.14 -9.49 -6.43
C ALA A 113 27.27 -8.99 -7.59
N THR A 114 27.26 -7.68 -7.87
CA THR A 114 26.41 -7.10 -8.92
C THR A 114 27.15 -6.83 -10.22
N GLY A 115 28.48 -6.79 -10.21
CA GLY A 115 29.30 -6.40 -11.37
C GLY A 115 29.01 -4.98 -11.89
N MET A 116 28.64 -4.06 -10.99
CA MET A 116 28.19 -2.72 -11.39
C MET A 116 29.36 -1.85 -11.87
N ASP A 117 29.09 -0.97 -12.84
CA ASP A 117 30.05 0.03 -13.29
C ASP A 117 30.04 1.25 -12.36
N LEU A 118 31.12 1.42 -11.59
CA LEU A 118 31.25 2.53 -10.64
C LEU A 118 31.39 3.90 -11.32
N SER A 119 31.75 3.94 -12.60
CA SER A 119 31.88 5.19 -13.37
C SER A 119 30.54 5.76 -13.83
N GLN A 120 29.47 4.94 -13.84
CA GLN A 120 28.12 5.38 -14.18
C GLN A 120 27.66 6.50 -13.24
N GLN A 121 27.09 7.59 -13.77
CA GLN A 121 26.51 8.64 -12.93
C GLN A 121 25.31 8.08 -12.18
N ALA A 122 25.27 8.32 -10.86
CA ALA A 122 24.15 7.96 -10.01
C ALA A 122 23.25 9.17 -9.76
N VAL A 123 21.94 8.94 -9.73
CA VAL A 123 20.92 9.95 -9.40
C VAL A 123 19.94 9.35 -8.39
N VAL A 124 19.73 10.06 -7.28
CA VAL A 124 18.81 9.65 -6.21
C VAL A 124 17.74 10.72 -6.04
N ALA A 125 16.47 10.32 -6.14
CA ALA A 125 15.32 11.16 -5.80
C ALA A 125 14.91 10.91 -4.36
N LEU A 126 14.92 11.95 -3.52
CA LEU A 126 14.67 11.86 -2.09
C LEU A 126 13.42 12.65 -1.71
N ALA A 127 12.53 12.05 -0.92
CA ALA A 127 11.45 12.76 -0.26
C ALA A 127 11.14 12.13 1.11
N TYR A 128 10.34 12.81 1.91
CA TYR A 128 10.03 12.40 3.27
C TYR A 128 8.62 12.83 3.73
N ASP A 129 8.10 12.19 4.78
CA ASP A 129 6.81 12.54 5.41
C ASP A 129 6.93 13.64 6.49
N THR A 130 5.87 13.88 7.24
CA THR A 130 5.81 14.93 8.28
C THR A 130 6.48 14.59 9.61
N ARG A 131 7.12 13.43 9.76
CA ARG A 131 7.76 13.05 11.04
C ARG A 131 8.87 14.04 11.41
N THR A 132 8.99 14.31 12.71
CA THR A 132 9.98 15.27 13.23
C THR A 132 11.42 14.86 12.94
N SER A 133 11.71 13.56 12.87
CA SER A 133 13.03 13.02 12.53
C SER A 133 13.35 13.06 11.03
N SER A 134 12.36 13.24 10.14
CA SER A 134 12.51 13.08 8.69
C SER A 134 13.57 14.00 8.07
N ALA A 135 13.62 15.27 8.47
CA ALA A 135 14.58 16.22 7.90
C ALA A 135 16.05 15.84 8.20
N HIS A 136 16.35 15.44 9.44
CA HIS A 136 17.69 14.99 9.81
C HIS A 136 18.06 13.68 9.11
N LEU A 137 17.12 12.74 9.02
CA LEU A 137 17.33 11.46 8.34
C LEU A 137 17.54 11.64 6.83
N ALA A 138 16.85 12.61 6.21
CA ALA A 138 17.05 13.00 4.81
C ALA A 138 18.46 13.54 4.55
N GLN A 139 19.02 14.29 5.51
CA GLN A 139 20.42 14.71 5.42
C GLN A 139 21.37 13.52 5.47
N ALA A 140 21.14 12.54 6.35
CA ALA A 140 21.96 11.34 6.42
C ALA A 140 21.96 10.55 5.10
N VAL A 141 20.78 10.36 4.48
CA VAL A 141 20.68 9.74 3.14
C VAL A 141 21.46 10.54 2.10
N THR A 142 21.30 11.87 2.11
CA THR A 142 21.98 12.78 1.17
C THR A 142 23.50 12.67 1.30
N ASP A 143 24.02 12.67 2.52
CA ASP A 143 25.45 12.54 2.79
C ASP A 143 25.99 11.19 2.30
N GLY A 144 25.25 10.10 2.56
CA GLY A 144 25.61 8.77 2.11
C GLY A 144 25.68 8.64 0.59
N ALA A 145 24.64 9.11 -0.11
CA ALA A 145 24.57 9.08 -1.56
C ALA A 145 25.67 9.97 -2.20
N SER A 146 25.87 11.18 -1.66
CA SER A 146 26.86 12.14 -2.17
C SER A 146 28.29 11.66 -1.92
N ALA A 147 28.55 10.94 -0.83
CA ALA A 147 29.87 10.40 -0.52
C ALA A 147 30.39 9.38 -1.55
N VAL A 148 29.49 8.83 -2.38
CA VAL A 148 29.82 7.94 -3.51
C VAL A 148 29.48 8.56 -4.86
N GLY A 149 29.38 9.90 -4.92
CA GLY A 149 29.28 10.68 -6.16
C GLY A 149 27.90 10.70 -6.81
N ALA A 150 26.83 10.41 -6.07
CA ALA A 150 25.47 10.57 -6.60
C ALA A 150 25.01 12.04 -6.59
N ILE A 151 24.18 12.38 -7.57
CA ILE A 151 23.38 13.61 -7.56
C ILE A 151 22.11 13.31 -6.77
N VAL A 152 21.81 14.12 -5.76
CA VAL A 152 20.62 13.95 -4.92
C VAL A 152 19.62 15.06 -5.23
N ASN A 153 18.46 14.68 -5.75
CA ASN A 153 17.32 15.56 -5.97
C ASN A 153 16.36 15.43 -4.80
N ASN A 154 16.40 16.38 -3.86
CA ASN A 154 15.54 16.39 -2.68
C ASN A 154 14.24 17.16 -2.96
N PHE A 155 13.12 16.46 -2.97
CA PHE A 155 11.78 17.00 -3.21
C PHE A 155 11.06 17.41 -1.92
N GLY A 156 11.70 17.27 -0.76
CA GLY A 156 11.15 17.68 0.52
C GLY A 156 9.98 16.80 0.97
N CYS A 157 8.94 17.45 1.48
CA CYS A 157 7.77 16.77 2.04
C CYS A 157 6.82 16.31 0.93
N LEU A 158 6.67 15.00 0.72
CA LEU A 158 5.78 14.40 -0.27
C LEU A 158 5.03 13.20 0.34
N THR A 159 3.91 12.80 -0.26
CA THR A 159 3.34 11.47 0.01
C THR A 159 4.26 10.38 -0.57
N THR A 160 4.16 9.15 -0.06
CA THR A 160 4.87 8.00 -0.65
C THR A 160 4.52 7.88 -2.15
N PRO A 161 3.24 7.89 -2.57
CA PRO A 161 2.88 7.78 -3.98
C PRO A 161 3.42 8.89 -4.89
N GLN A 162 3.54 10.12 -4.39
CA GLN A 162 4.12 11.24 -5.15
C GLN A 162 5.58 10.98 -5.51
N LEU A 163 6.39 10.45 -4.58
CA LEU A 163 7.78 10.12 -4.88
C LEU A 163 7.87 8.96 -5.89
N HIS A 164 7.05 7.91 -5.73
CA HIS A 164 6.98 6.81 -6.69
C HIS A 164 6.61 7.30 -8.10
N TYR A 165 5.64 8.22 -8.20
CA TYR A 165 5.27 8.88 -9.46
C TYR A 165 6.45 9.65 -10.07
N ILE A 166 7.15 10.49 -9.29
CA ILE A 166 8.28 11.29 -9.78
C ILE A 166 9.42 10.41 -10.29
N VAL A 167 9.74 9.32 -9.57
CA VAL A 167 10.77 8.37 -9.97
C VAL A 167 10.40 7.70 -11.30
N CYS A 168 9.17 7.23 -11.42
CA CYS A 168 8.65 6.64 -12.66
C CYS A 168 8.76 7.63 -13.83
N CYS A 169 8.20 8.84 -13.69
CA CYS A 169 8.25 9.89 -14.73
C CYS A 169 9.67 10.31 -15.11
N THR A 170 10.62 10.30 -14.17
CA THR A 170 12.01 10.65 -14.44
C THR A 170 12.68 9.63 -15.35
N ASN A 171 12.30 8.35 -15.24
CA ASN A 171 12.87 7.26 -16.01
C ASN A 171 12.01 6.87 -17.24
N ASP A 172 10.72 7.23 -17.23
CA ASP A 172 9.75 7.05 -18.31
C ASP A 172 8.91 8.34 -18.48
N PRO A 173 9.38 9.28 -19.33
CA PRO A 173 8.70 10.56 -19.54
C PRO A 173 7.26 10.43 -20.09
N ASP A 174 6.92 9.29 -20.71
CA ASP A 174 5.56 9.05 -21.22
C ASP A 174 4.54 8.87 -20.09
N TYR A 175 4.99 8.55 -18.86
CA TYR A 175 4.11 8.41 -17.71
C TYR A 175 3.61 9.77 -17.19
N GLY A 176 4.36 10.85 -17.39
CA GLY A 176 3.98 12.21 -17.01
C GLY A 176 5.17 13.10 -16.64
N GLU A 177 4.85 14.32 -16.20
CA GLU A 177 5.86 15.29 -15.77
C GLU A 177 6.43 14.91 -14.37
N PRO A 178 7.77 14.84 -14.18
CA PRO A 178 8.42 14.37 -12.95
C PRO A 178 8.44 15.43 -11.84
N THR A 179 7.29 16.01 -11.52
CA THR A 179 7.14 17.04 -10.49
C THR A 179 5.87 16.81 -9.67
N GLU A 180 5.81 17.43 -8.48
CA GLU A 180 4.58 17.43 -7.68
C GLU A 180 3.41 18.10 -8.45
N ALA A 181 3.68 19.17 -9.18
CA ALA A 181 2.67 19.80 -10.04
C ALA A 181 2.19 18.83 -11.14
N GLY A 182 3.11 18.11 -11.77
CA GLY A 182 2.82 17.08 -12.77
C GLY A 182 1.91 15.97 -12.23
N TYR A 183 2.19 15.49 -11.00
CA TYR A 183 1.34 14.53 -10.30
C TYR A 183 -0.10 15.06 -10.18
N PHE A 184 -0.28 16.26 -9.64
CA PHE A 184 -1.60 16.85 -9.46
C PHE A 184 -2.31 17.06 -10.79
N THR A 185 -1.62 17.61 -11.80
CA THR A 185 -2.17 17.81 -13.13
C THR A 185 -2.66 16.49 -13.72
N LYS A 186 -1.86 15.43 -13.68
CA LYS A 186 -2.24 14.12 -14.25
C LYS A 186 -3.55 13.60 -13.65
N ILE A 187 -3.62 13.48 -12.32
CA ILE A 187 -4.79 12.87 -11.66
C ILE A 187 -6.00 13.79 -11.70
N THR A 188 -5.84 15.12 -11.55
CA THR A 188 -6.97 16.05 -11.52
C THR A 188 -7.51 16.32 -12.92
N SER A 189 -6.68 16.36 -13.95
CA SER A 189 -7.14 16.41 -15.35
C SER A 189 -7.95 15.16 -15.69
N ALA A 190 -7.47 13.96 -15.36
CA ALA A 190 -8.23 12.74 -15.59
C ALA A 190 -9.58 12.75 -14.85
N PHE A 191 -9.58 13.07 -13.55
CA PHE A 191 -10.79 13.18 -12.74
C PHE A 191 -11.80 14.18 -13.31
N THR A 192 -11.36 15.40 -13.61
CA THR A 192 -12.23 16.47 -14.13
C THR A 192 -12.82 16.11 -15.50
N HIS A 193 -12.06 15.46 -16.39
CA HIS A 193 -12.60 15.02 -17.69
C HIS A 193 -13.70 13.96 -17.54
N ILE A 194 -13.55 13.03 -16.60
CA ILE A 194 -14.58 12.01 -16.33
C ILE A 194 -15.82 12.66 -15.70
N ARG A 195 -15.62 13.60 -14.77
CA ARG A 195 -16.69 14.16 -13.93
C ARG A 195 -17.43 15.34 -14.55
N ALA A 196 -16.78 16.18 -15.38
CA ALA A 196 -17.39 17.37 -15.98
C ALA A 196 -18.55 17.05 -16.92
N ASN A 197 -18.55 15.85 -17.51
CA ASN A 197 -19.63 15.37 -18.39
C ASN A 197 -20.72 14.58 -17.65
N GLY A 198 -20.67 14.56 -16.31
CA GLY A 198 -21.61 13.86 -15.45
C GLY A 198 -22.85 14.70 -15.12
N SER A 199 -24.04 14.13 -15.27
CA SER A 199 -25.27 14.70 -14.69
C SER A 199 -25.36 14.37 -13.21
N ALA A 200 -26.09 15.18 -12.43
CA ALA A 200 -26.42 14.84 -11.05
C ALA A 200 -27.08 13.45 -10.99
N VAL A 201 -26.59 12.59 -10.11
CA VAL A 201 -27.06 11.21 -9.98
C VAL A 201 -27.74 11.03 -8.64
N ARG A 202 -28.93 10.43 -8.64
CA ARG A 202 -29.92 10.48 -7.54
C ARG A 202 -29.36 10.18 -6.15
N ASN A 203 -28.51 9.16 -6.01
CA ASN A 203 -28.05 8.69 -4.69
C ASN A 203 -26.59 9.06 -4.39
N TYR A 204 -25.91 9.79 -5.28
CA TYR A 204 -24.53 10.23 -5.07
C TYR A 204 -24.48 11.71 -4.67
N VAL A 205 -23.85 11.98 -3.53
CA VAL A 205 -23.58 13.35 -3.07
C VAL A 205 -22.08 13.63 -3.24
N PRO A 206 -21.67 14.70 -3.97
CA PRO A 206 -20.27 15.07 -4.18
C PRO A 206 -19.67 15.77 -2.94
N PHE A 207 -19.84 15.14 -1.78
CA PHE A 207 -19.33 15.59 -0.50
C PHE A 207 -18.82 14.39 0.30
N LEU A 208 -17.65 14.56 0.91
CA LEU A 208 -17.11 13.60 1.86
C LEU A 208 -16.29 14.31 2.95
N ARG A 209 -16.06 13.59 4.05
CA ARG A 209 -15.11 14.00 5.09
C ARG A 209 -13.84 13.17 5.01
N LEU A 210 -12.70 13.85 5.03
CA LEU A 210 -11.38 13.22 5.04
C LEU A 210 -10.78 13.29 6.43
N ASP A 211 -10.41 12.15 6.98
CA ASP A 211 -9.44 12.03 8.06
C ASP A 211 -8.03 11.90 7.47
N GLY A 212 -7.25 12.96 7.61
CA GLY A 212 -5.90 13.07 7.06
C GLY A 212 -4.81 12.45 7.92
N ALA A 213 -5.15 11.75 9.01
CA ALA A 213 -4.23 11.09 9.94
C ALA A 213 -3.16 11.99 10.59
N ASN A 214 -3.33 13.31 10.53
CA ASN A 214 -2.32 14.32 10.83
C ASN A 214 -1.03 14.14 9.99
N GLY A 215 -1.15 13.52 8.82
CA GLY A 215 -0.05 13.15 7.93
C GLY A 215 0.11 14.06 6.72
N VAL A 216 1.10 13.72 5.89
CA VAL A 216 1.43 14.50 4.68
C VAL A 216 0.27 14.52 3.68
N GLY A 217 -0.56 13.46 3.62
CA GLY A 217 -1.74 13.40 2.77
C GLY A 217 -2.72 14.56 2.99
N ALA A 218 -2.92 14.99 4.25
CA ALA A 218 -3.77 16.13 4.56
C ALA A 218 -3.24 17.45 3.96
N ILE A 219 -1.93 17.64 4.03
CA ILE A 219 -1.25 18.81 3.45
C ILE A 219 -1.42 18.80 1.94
N LYS A 220 -1.22 17.65 1.29
CA LYS A 220 -1.31 17.53 -0.17
C LYS A 220 -2.74 17.67 -0.68
N MET A 221 -3.73 17.25 0.10
CA MET A 221 -5.13 17.50 -0.22
C MET A 221 -5.47 18.99 -0.25
N LYS A 222 -4.89 19.83 0.62
CA LYS A 222 -5.08 21.29 0.54
C LYS A 222 -4.56 21.87 -0.79
N THR A 223 -3.46 21.33 -1.31
CA THR A 223 -2.91 21.71 -2.62
C THR A 223 -3.77 21.18 -3.77
N LEU A 224 -4.30 19.97 -3.67
CA LEU A 224 -5.10 19.32 -4.71
C LEU A 224 -6.50 19.93 -4.88
N LEU A 225 -7.17 20.29 -3.79
CA LEU A 225 -8.59 20.68 -3.79
C LEU A 225 -8.95 21.80 -4.76
N PRO A 226 -8.18 22.89 -4.90
CA PRO A 226 -8.45 23.94 -5.89
C PRO A 226 -8.51 23.42 -7.35
N HIS A 227 -7.78 22.34 -7.66
CA HIS A 227 -7.74 21.78 -9.01
C HIS A 227 -8.97 20.92 -9.36
N LEU A 228 -9.81 20.57 -8.38
CA LEU A 228 -11.02 19.76 -8.63
C LEU A 228 -12.20 20.56 -9.19
N GLY A 229 -12.10 21.90 -9.25
CA GLY A 229 -13.14 22.76 -9.83
C GLY A 229 -14.51 22.67 -9.14
N GLY A 230 -14.55 22.25 -7.86
CA GLY A 230 -15.79 22.08 -7.11
C GLY A 230 -16.60 20.82 -7.44
N LEU A 231 -16.09 19.92 -8.29
CA LEU A 231 -16.75 18.66 -8.66
C LEU A 231 -16.87 17.66 -7.49
N LEU A 232 -16.08 17.87 -6.45
CA LEU A 232 -16.09 17.14 -5.19
C LEU A 232 -15.70 18.09 -4.06
N LYS A 233 -16.56 18.20 -3.04
CA LYS A 233 -16.25 18.92 -1.80
C LYS A 233 -15.67 17.96 -0.77
N VAL A 234 -14.51 18.29 -0.23
CA VAL A 234 -13.85 17.53 0.83
C VAL A 234 -13.73 18.42 2.06
N GLU A 235 -14.23 17.94 3.19
CA GLU A 235 -14.01 18.55 4.50
C GLU A 235 -12.92 17.77 5.23
N THR A 236 -11.76 18.39 5.43
CA THR A 236 -10.58 17.71 6.00
C THR A 236 -10.50 17.91 7.51
N PHE A 237 -10.34 16.80 8.22
CA PHE A 237 -10.08 16.67 9.65
C PHE A 237 -8.73 15.98 9.87
N ASN A 238 -8.20 16.05 11.09
CA ASN A 238 -6.88 15.51 11.44
C ASN A 238 -5.84 15.94 10.38
N ASP A 239 -5.74 17.25 10.18
CA ASP A 239 -5.05 17.83 9.04
C ASP A 239 -3.59 18.19 9.31
N GLY A 240 -3.07 17.77 10.47
CA GLY A 240 -1.71 18.06 10.94
C GLY A 240 -1.55 19.41 11.63
N THR A 241 -2.62 20.22 11.76
CA THR A 241 -2.55 21.48 12.52
C THR A 241 -2.60 21.27 14.03
N GLN A 242 -3.32 20.24 14.47
CA GLN A 242 -3.46 19.83 15.86
C GLN A 242 -3.48 18.30 15.93
N GLY A 243 -2.92 17.73 17.00
CA GLY A 243 -2.86 16.27 17.17
C GLY A 243 -1.53 15.66 16.71
N ARG A 244 -1.43 14.35 16.85
CA ARG A 244 -0.21 13.57 16.54
C ARG A 244 -0.46 12.64 15.35
N LEU A 245 0.58 12.41 14.56
CA LEU A 245 0.54 11.52 13.39
C LEU A 245 0.01 10.13 13.77
N ASN A 246 -1.02 9.65 13.06
CA ASN A 246 -1.70 8.35 13.24
C ASN A 246 -2.27 8.09 14.66
N HIS A 247 -2.34 9.10 15.54
CA HIS A 247 -2.79 8.88 16.90
C HIS A 247 -4.31 8.93 16.99
N MET A 248 -4.93 7.76 17.23
CA MET A 248 -6.40 7.60 17.32
C MET A 248 -7.15 8.01 16.05
N CYS A 249 -6.44 8.02 14.91
CA CYS A 249 -6.94 8.39 13.60
C CYS A 249 -6.15 7.65 12.49
N GLY A 250 -6.60 7.79 11.25
CA GLY A 250 -6.00 7.21 10.07
C GLY A 250 -6.48 5.81 9.71
N ALA A 251 -6.16 5.38 8.49
CA ALA A 251 -6.71 4.16 7.89
C ALA A 251 -6.45 2.90 8.72
N ASP A 252 -5.24 2.76 9.28
CA ASP A 252 -4.86 1.60 10.11
C ASP A 252 -5.68 1.55 11.41
N PHE A 253 -5.88 2.70 12.06
CA PHE A 253 -6.72 2.80 13.26
C PHE A 253 -8.18 2.41 12.95
N VAL A 254 -8.76 2.99 11.91
CA VAL A 254 -10.15 2.72 11.50
C VAL A 254 -10.33 1.25 11.14
N LYS A 255 -9.38 0.67 10.40
CA LYS A 255 -9.41 -0.75 10.02
C LYS A 255 -9.29 -1.69 11.23
N LEU A 256 -8.35 -1.43 12.13
CA LEU A 256 -8.07 -2.31 13.27
C LEU A 256 -9.14 -2.22 14.37
N HIS A 257 -9.65 -1.02 14.64
CA HIS A 257 -10.60 -0.78 15.71
C HIS A 257 -12.06 -0.75 15.26
N GLN A 258 -12.31 -0.75 13.95
CA GLN A 258 -13.65 -0.69 13.34
C GLN A 258 -14.53 0.38 13.99
N LYS A 259 -13.99 1.60 14.09
CA LYS A 259 -14.68 2.77 14.61
C LYS A 259 -14.13 4.03 13.95
N ALA A 260 -14.89 5.12 14.08
CA ALA A 260 -14.49 6.42 13.56
C ALA A 260 -13.21 6.96 14.24
N PRO A 261 -12.38 7.72 13.51
CA PRO A 261 -11.24 8.43 14.08
C PRO A 261 -11.68 9.52 15.05
N GLU A 262 -10.82 9.90 15.98
CA GLU A 262 -11.09 11.03 16.88
C GLU A 262 -11.14 12.35 16.09
N GLY A 263 -12.04 13.26 16.49
CA GLY A 263 -12.17 14.59 15.90
C GLY A 263 -13.08 14.72 14.67
N ILE A 264 -13.57 13.61 14.09
CA ILE A 264 -14.50 13.67 12.94
C ILE A 264 -15.97 13.68 13.40
N PRO A 265 -16.86 14.52 12.82
CA PRO A 265 -18.29 14.48 13.13
C PRO A 265 -18.96 13.21 12.59
N LEU A 266 -19.87 12.63 13.39
CA LEU A 266 -20.45 11.30 13.19
C LEU A 266 -21.87 11.33 12.59
N ASP A 267 -22.11 12.23 11.64
CA ASP A 267 -23.45 12.35 11.05
C ASP A 267 -23.84 11.12 10.21
N ALA A 268 -25.08 10.65 10.39
CA ALA A 268 -25.62 9.52 9.66
C ALA A 268 -25.60 9.76 8.14
N GLY A 269 -25.20 8.74 7.38
CA GLY A 269 -25.16 8.74 5.92
C GLY A 269 -24.04 9.58 5.30
N VAL A 270 -23.27 10.35 6.08
CA VAL A 270 -22.12 11.09 5.56
C VAL A 270 -20.97 10.11 5.27
N ARG A 271 -20.48 10.15 4.03
CA ARG A 271 -19.34 9.36 3.60
C ARG A 271 -18.06 9.94 4.16
N CYS A 272 -17.28 9.09 4.81
CA CYS A 272 -15.98 9.44 5.35
C CYS A 272 -14.89 8.56 4.72
N VAL A 273 -13.68 9.10 4.66
CA VAL A 273 -12.48 8.42 4.19
C VAL A 273 -11.33 8.72 5.14
N SER A 274 -10.49 7.73 5.42
CA SER A 274 -9.26 7.89 6.19
C SER A 274 -8.06 7.52 5.34
N PHE A 275 -7.05 8.38 5.35
CA PHE A 275 -5.71 8.06 4.84
C PHE A 275 -4.82 7.53 5.97
N ASP A 276 -3.71 6.87 5.65
CA ASP A 276 -2.62 6.69 6.62
C ASP A 276 -1.57 7.82 6.51
N GLY A 277 -0.58 7.80 7.41
CA GLY A 277 0.35 8.92 7.59
C GLY A 277 1.12 9.36 6.34
N ASP A 278 1.46 8.44 5.44
CA ASP A 278 2.15 8.72 4.16
C ASP A 278 1.25 8.62 2.92
N ALA A 279 -0.06 8.46 3.13
CA ALA A 279 -1.11 8.38 2.12
C ALA A 279 -0.90 7.28 1.06
N ASP A 280 -0.40 6.11 1.48
CA ASP A 280 -0.33 4.89 0.65
C ASP A 280 -1.49 3.91 0.92
N ARG A 281 -2.38 4.25 1.87
CA ARG A 281 -3.58 3.47 2.20
C ARG A 281 -4.82 4.33 2.34
N ILE A 282 -5.94 3.73 1.99
CA ILE A 282 -7.26 4.35 2.07
C ILE A 282 -8.31 3.36 2.58
N VAL A 283 -9.15 3.80 3.51
CA VAL A 283 -10.40 3.10 3.85
C VAL A 283 -11.55 4.08 3.90
N TYR A 284 -12.73 3.63 3.47
CA TYR A 284 -13.97 4.37 3.61
C TYR A 284 -14.76 3.87 4.81
N PHE A 285 -15.63 4.73 5.34
CA PHE A 285 -16.61 4.35 6.35
C PHE A 285 -17.78 5.33 6.35
N TYR A 286 -18.85 4.93 7.04
CA TYR A 286 -19.99 5.79 7.33
C TYR A 286 -20.70 5.31 8.59
N HIS A 287 -21.59 6.13 9.14
CA HIS A 287 -22.55 5.70 10.14
C HIS A 287 -23.92 5.58 9.51
N ASP A 288 -24.66 4.52 9.80
CA ASP A 288 -26.04 4.38 9.35
C ASP A 288 -26.99 5.29 10.15
N GLU A 289 -28.29 5.19 9.88
CA GLU A 289 -29.34 5.97 10.56
C GLU A 289 -29.40 5.72 12.08
N ASN A 290 -28.89 4.57 12.54
CA ASN A 290 -28.78 4.21 13.96
C ASN A 290 -27.42 4.56 14.56
N LEU A 291 -26.59 5.31 13.83
CA LEU A 291 -25.21 5.64 14.18
C LEU A 291 -24.29 4.43 14.34
N VAL A 292 -24.60 3.31 13.67
CA VAL A 292 -23.73 2.13 13.64
C VAL A 292 -22.63 2.35 12.62
N PHE A 293 -21.38 2.16 13.04
CA PHE A 293 -20.21 2.25 12.18
C PHE A 293 -20.19 1.13 11.14
N ASN A 294 -19.94 1.49 9.88
CA ASN A 294 -19.81 0.56 8.77
C ASN A 294 -18.48 0.81 8.03
N LEU A 295 -17.63 -0.21 7.95
CA LEU A 295 -16.34 -0.17 7.27
C LEU A 295 -16.47 -0.53 5.78
N LEU A 296 -15.73 0.18 4.94
CA LEU A 296 -15.54 -0.10 3.52
C LEU A 296 -14.05 -0.13 3.22
N ASP A 297 -13.46 -1.31 3.36
CA ASP A 297 -12.01 -1.50 3.30
C ASP A 297 -11.50 -1.75 1.87
N GLY A 298 -10.24 -2.15 1.75
CA GLY A 298 -9.61 -2.39 0.45
C GLY A 298 -10.31 -3.44 -0.42
N ASP A 299 -10.97 -4.47 0.15
CA ASP A 299 -11.72 -5.45 -0.66
C ASP A 299 -12.97 -4.81 -1.27
N LYS A 300 -13.65 -3.95 -0.50
CA LYS A 300 -14.81 -3.17 -0.98
C LYS A 300 -14.41 -2.22 -2.10
N ILE A 301 -13.23 -1.60 -2.00
CA ILE A 301 -12.66 -0.72 -3.05
C ILE A 301 -12.33 -1.55 -4.29
N ALA A 302 -11.61 -2.67 -4.14
CA ALA A 302 -11.25 -3.54 -5.26
C ALA A 302 -12.46 -4.01 -6.06
N ILE A 303 -13.52 -4.45 -5.39
CA ILE A 303 -14.77 -4.90 -6.04
C ILE A 303 -15.49 -3.76 -6.75
N LEU A 304 -15.58 -2.59 -6.12
CA LEU A 304 -16.21 -1.41 -6.72
C LEU A 304 -15.49 -1.00 -8.02
N VAL A 305 -14.16 -0.87 -7.95
CA VAL A 305 -13.32 -0.48 -9.08
C VAL A 305 -13.34 -1.55 -10.16
N ALA A 306 -13.19 -2.83 -9.80
CA ALA A 306 -13.20 -3.91 -10.78
C ALA A 306 -14.53 -4.05 -11.52
N SER A 307 -15.66 -3.86 -10.82
CA SER A 307 -16.99 -3.83 -11.43
C SER A 307 -17.08 -2.73 -12.49
N TYR A 308 -16.61 -1.52 -12.18
CA TYR A 308 -16.67 -0.40 -13.11
C TYR A 308 -15.74 -0.58 -14.32
N LEU A 309 -14.50 -1.03 -14.09
CA LEU A 309 -13.56 -1.31 -15.18
C LEU A 309 -14.09 -2.41 -16.10
N LYS A 310 -14.69 -3.47 -15.54
CA LYS A 310 -15.33 -4.52 -16.33
C LYS A 310 -16.47 -3.96 -17.18
N GLU A 311 -17.35 -3.14 -16.62
CA GLU A 311 -18.44 -2.50 -17.36
C GLU A 311 -17.92 -1.63 -18.52
N LEU A 312 -16.84 -0.88 -18.31
CA LEU A 312 -16.23 -0.08 -19.36
C LEU A 312 -15.57 -0.93 -20.45
N VAL A 313 -14.86 -2.01 -20.08
CA VAL A 313 -14.26 -2.95 -21.02
C VAL A 313 -15.33 -3.62 -21.88
N ASP A 314 -16.41 -4.10 -21.25
CA ASP A 314 -17.54 -4.72 -21.95
C ASP A 314 -18.24 -3.70 -22.87
N ALA A 315 -18.51 -2.48 -22.38
CA ALA A 315 -19.15 -1.43 -23.18
C ALA A 315 -18.29 -0.94 -24.35
N ALA A 316 -16.96 -0.92 -24.18
CA ALA A 316 -16.01 -0.61 -25.26
C ALA A 316 -15.85 -1.76 -26.26
N GLN A 317 -16.39 -2.95 -25.97
CA GLN A 317 -16.25 -4.16 -26.78
C GLN A 317 -14.79 -4.54 -27.05
N ILE A 318 -13.92 -4.36 -26.06
CA ILE A 318 -12.51 -4.77 -26.11
C ILE A 318 -12.28 -6.03 -25.27
N SER A 319 -11.34 -6.88 -25.70
CA SER A 319 -11.03 -8.14 -25.03
C SER A 319 -9.72 -8.04 -24.26
N LEU A 320 -9.80 -7.93 -22.94
CA LEU A 320 -8.65 -7.85 -22.04
C LEU A 320 -8.79 -8.85 -20.90
N ASP A 321 -7.70 -9.54 -20.56
CA ASP A 321 -7.69 -10.45 -19.42
C ASP A 321 -7.67 -9.67 -18.09
N MET A 322 -8.76 -9.76 -17.33
CA MET A 322 -8.94 -9.05 -16.08
C MET A 322 -9.09 -10.02 -14.90
N ALA A 323 -8.42 -9.72 -13.80
CA ALA A 323 -8.59 -10.45 -12.54
C ALA A 323 -8.33 -9.54 -11.33
N ILE A 324 -8.82 -9.98 -10.17
CA ILE A 324 -8.57 -9.34 -8.88
C ILE A 324 -7.58 -10.21 -8.09
N VAL A 325 -6.52 -9.60 -7.58
CA VAL A 325 -5.51 -10.25 -6.73
C VAL A 325 -5.75 -9.86 -5.28
N GLN A 326 -5.92 -10.86 -4.43
CA GLN A 326 -6.21 -10.74 -3.00
C GLN A 326 -5.16 -11.50 -2.17
N THR A 327 -5.17 -11.28 -0.87
CA THR A 327 -4.44 -12.12 0.10
C THR A 327 -5.41 -13.05 0.83
N ALA A 328 -4.88 -13.95 1.65
CA ALA A 328 -5.69 -14.80 2.50
C ALA A 328 -6.58 -14.02 3.50
N TYR A 329 -6.26 -12.76 3.81
CA TYR A 329 -7.05 -11.92 4.71
C TYR A 329 -8.34 -11.38 4.10
N ALA A 330 -8.50 -11.47 2.78
CA ALA A 330 -9.73 -11.05 2.13
C ALA A 330 -10.92 -11.89 2.63
N ASN A 331 -12.06 -11.24 2.86
CA ASN A 331 -13.27 -11.93 3.32
C ASN A 331 -13.77 -12.93 2.27
N GLY A 332 -14.18 -14.12 2.67
CA GLY A 332 -14.69 -15.14 1.74
C GLY A 332 -15.86 -14.65 0.88
N SER A 333 -16.71 -13.77 1.40
CA SER A 333 -17.80 -13.15 0.64
C SER A 333 -17.31 -12.28 -0.51
N SER A 334 -16.18 -11.58 -0.36
CA SER A 334 -15.62 -10.74 -1.41
C SER A 334 -15.12 -11.61 -2.57
N THR A 335 -14.35 -12.66 -2.29
CA THR A 335 -13.90 -13.65 -3.28
C THR A 335 -15.09 -14.34 -3.98
N ASN A 336 -16.14 -14.67 -3.22
CA ASN A 336 -17.38 -15.22 -3.77
C ASN A 336 -18.08 -14.24 -4.72
N TYR A 337 -18.18 -12.96 -4.35
CA TYR A 337 -18.77 -11.93 -5.21
C TYR A 337 -17.99 -11.76 -6.52
N ILE A 338 -16.66 -11.74 -6.46
CA ILE A 338 -15.79 -11.62 -7.62
C ILE A 338 -16.03 -12.75 -8.62
N THR A 339 -16.05 -13.99 -8.12
CA THR A 339 -16.17 -15.19 -8.96
C THR A 339 -17.59 -15.42 -9.46
N ASN A 340 -18.59 -15.27 -8.59
CA ASN A 340 -19.96 -15.67 -8.89
C ASN A 340 -20.85 -14.52 -9.38
N VAL A 341 -20.57 -13.26 -9.04
CA VAL A 341 -21.34 -12.10 -9.50
C VAL A 341 -20.62 -11.37 -10.63
N LEU A 342 -19.37 -10.92 -10.41
CA LEU A 342 -18.62 -10.19 -11.44
C LEU A 342 -18.12 -11.11 -12.56
N LYS A 343 -18.13 -12.43 -12.36
CA LYS A 343 -17.59 -13.43 -13.29
C LYS A 343 -16.12 -13.16 -13.66
N LEU A 344 -15.36 -12.64 -12.70
CA LEU A 344 -13.92 -12.42 -12.82
C LEU A 344 -13.15 -13.50 -12.04
N ARG A 345 -11.87 -13.68 -12.38
CA ARG A 345 -10.98 -14.55 -11.60
C ARG A 345 -10.51 -13.80 -10.36
N ALA A 346 -10.51 -14.50 -9.22
CA ALA A 346 -9.83 -14.06 -8.00
C ALA A 346 -8.55 -14.89 -7.83
N LYS A 347 -7.41 -14.22 -7.66
CA LYS A 347 -6.11 -14.86 -7.37
C LYS A 347 -5.69 -14.57 -5.95
N CYS A 348 -5.24 -15.59 -5.21
CA CYS A 348 -4.73 -15.42 -3.85
C CYS A 348 -3.19 -15.51 -3.86
N VAL A 349 -2.53 -14.55 -3.21
CA VAL A 349 -1.06 -14.52 -3.05
C VAL A 349 -0.69 -14.32 -1.57
N PRO A 350 0.59 -14.54 -1.18
CA PRO A 350 1.06 -14.17 0.15
C PRO A 350 0.81 -12.69 0.48
N THR A 351 0.73 -12.39 1.77
CA THR A 351 0.56 -11.02 2.29
C THR A 351 1.75 -10.14 1.90
N GLY A 352 1.49 -8.88 1.57
CA GLY A 352 2.52 -7.92 1.18
C GLY A 352 2.38 -7.50 -0.27
N VAL A 353 2.28 -6.20 -0.46
CA VAL A 353 2.08 -5.51 -1.75
C VAL A 353 3.00 -5.97 -2.88
N LYS A 354 4.22 -6.43 -2.61
CA LYS A 354 5.13 -6.98 -3.63
C LYS A 354 4.57 -8.22 -4.31
N HIS A 355 3.93 -9.11 -3.55
CA HIS A 355 3.32 -10.33 -4.09
C HIS A 355 2.06 -10.00 -4.89
N LEU A 356 1.23 -9.09 -4.39
CA LEU A 356 0.03 -8.63 -5.10
C LEU A 356 0.40 -7.96 -6.43
N HIS A 357 1.32 -7.00 -6.38
CA HIS A 357 1.79 -6.26 -7.55
C HIS A 357 2.38 -7.20 -8.61
N ARG A 358 3.29 -8.11 -8.22
CA ARG A 358 3.91 -9.07 -9.15
C ARG A 358 2.90 -10.01 -9.83
N GLU A 359 1.84 -10.41 -9.13
CA GLU A 359 0.80 -11.23 -9.73
C GLU A 359 -0.14 -10.40 -10.61
N ALA A 360 -0.43 -9.15 -10.23
CA ALA A 360 -1.24 -8.22 -11.01
C ALA A 360 -0.57 -7.84 -12.34
N GLN A 361 0.77 -7.71 -12.37
CA GLN A 361 1.56 -7.43 -13.58
C GLN A 361 1.44 -8.52 -14.67
N LYS A 362 1.00 -9.74 -14.32
CA LYS A 362 0.83 -10.85 -15.28
C LYS A 362 -0.48 -10.78 -16.07
N LEU A 363 -1.36 -9.83 -15.74
CA LEU A 363 -2.70 -9.67 -16.30
C LEU A 363 -2.71 -8.51 -17.29
N ASP A 364 -3.72 -8.44 -18.17
CA ASP A 364 -3.94 -7.23 -18.95
C ASP A 364 -4.44 -6.08 -18.06
N ILE A 365 -5.40 -6.38 -17.17
CA ILE A 365 -5.87 -5.50 -16.11
C ILE A 365 -5.83 -6.24 -14.78
N GLY A 366 -4.89 -5.87 -13.91
CA GLY A 366 -4.73 -6.45 -12.58
C GLY A 366 -5.18 -5.50 -11.49
N VAL A 367 -6.33 -5.75 -10.87
CA VAL A 367 -6.80 -5.00 -9.70
C VAL A 367 -6.26 -5.68 -8.45
N TYR A 368 -5.62 -4.96 -7.55
CA TYR A 368 -5.17 -5.54 -6.29
C TYR A 368 -5.32 -4.55 -5.14
N PHE A 369 -5.91 -5.00 -4.03
CA PHE A 369 -5.94 -4.28 -2.76
C PHE A 369 -5.76 -5.28 -1.62
N GLU A 370 -5.04 -4.88 -0.59
CA GLU A 370 -5.10 -5.52 0.70
C GLU A 370 -6.26 -4.92 1.51
N ALA A 371 -6.86 -5.70 2.42
CA ALA A 371 -7.95 -5.24 3.28
C ALA A 371 -7.57 -4.06 4.20
N ASN A 372 -6.28 -3.72 4.31
CA ASN A 372 -5.80 -2.53 5.02
C ASN A 372 -5.93 -1.22 4.21
N GLY A 373 -6.36 -1.30 2.94
CA GLY A 373 -6.54 -0.15 2.08
C GLY A 373 -5.38 0.15 1.12
N HIS A 374 -4.28 -0.62 1.16
CA HIS A 374 -3.19 -0.46 0.20
C HIS A 374 -3.51 -1.23 -1.09
N GLY A 375 -3.56 -0.56 -2.23
CA GLY A 375 -3.78 -1.21 -3.51
C GLY A 375 -3.83 -0.25 -4.68
N THR A 376 -3.88 -0.79 -5.89
CA THR A 376 -4.09 -0.02 -7.12
C THR A 376 -4.53 -0.97 -8.25
N VAL A 377 -4.59 -0.47 -9.48
CA VAL A 377 -4.83 -1.23 -10.70
C VAL A 377 -3.65 -1.07 -11.66
N LEU A 378 -3.18 -2.17 -12.23
CA LEU A 378 -2.13 -2.19 -13.24
C LEU A 378 -2.71 -2.50 -14.61
N PHE A 379 -2.17 -1.84 -15.64
CA PHE A 379 -2.52 -2.07 -17.04
C PHE A 379 -1.26 -2.50 -17.80
N SER A 380 -1.30 -3.70 -18.39
CA SER A 380 -0.18 -4.19 -19.20
C SER A 380 0.07 -3.27 -20.41
N PRO A 381 1.28 -3.25 -20.99
CA PRO A 381 1.54 -2.47 -22.21
C PRO A 381 0.56 -2.80 -23.35
N LYS A 382 0.12 -4.07 -23.44
CA LYS A 382 -0.93 -4.51 -24.36
C LYS A 382 -2.27 -3.83 -24.03
N ALA A 383 -2.71 -3.86 -22.77
CA ALA A 383 -3.97 -3.25 -22.35
C ALA A 383 -3.97 -1.74 -22.62
N GLN A 384 -2.90 -1.05 -22.24
CA GLN A 384 -2.76 0.38 -22.47
C GLN A 384 -2.87 0.74 -23.96
N LYS A 385 -2.21 -0.03 -24.83
CA LYS A 385 -2.29 0.15 -26.28
C LYS A 385 -3.73 -0.07 -26.79
N VAL A 386 -4.36 -1.17 -26.41
CA VAL A 386 -5.74 -1.50 -26.84
C VAL A 386 -6.74 -0.42 -26.39
N ILE A 387 -6.60 0.08 -25.16
CA ILE A 387 -7.46 1.13 -24.61
C ILE A 387 -7.27 2.45 -25.38
N ARG A 388 -6.02 2.86 -25.63
CA ARG A 388 -5.71 4.07 -26.41
C ARG A 388 -6.25 3.98 -27.83
N ASP A 389 -5.95 2.88 -28.54
CA ASP A 389 -6.41 2.65 -29.91
C ASP A 389 -7.95 2.71 -29.99
N ALA A 390 -8.66 2.13 -29.01
CA ALA A 390 -10.12 2.14 -28.96
C ALA A 390 -10.72 3.53 -28.63
N ALA A 391 -10.03 4.33 -27.82
CA ALA A 391 -10.48 5.67 -27.46
C ALA A 391 -10.31 6.69 -28.60
N GLU A 392 -9.26 6.55 -29.40
CA GLU A 392 -8.90 7.45 -30.51
C GLU A 392 -9.60 7.10 -31.81
N LYS A 393 -9.89 5.81 -32.05
CA LYS A 393 -10.52 5.36 -33.28
C LYS A 393 -11.94 5.90 -33.39
N VAL A 394 -12.19 6.67 -34.45
CA VAL A 394 -13.55 7.08 -34.85
C VAL A 394 -14.39 5.82 -35.08
N SER A 395 -15.35 5.59 -34.18
CA SER A 395 -16.20 4.41 -34.20
C SER A 395 -17.52 4.71 -34.91
N LEU A 396 -18.05 3.72 -35.64
CA LEU A 396 -19.43 3.73 -36.11
C LEU A 396 -20.44 3.68 -34.94
N TYR A 397 -19.97 3.28 -33.75
CA TYR A 397 -20.73 3.21 -32.51
C TYR A 397 -20.13 4.18 -31.47
N PRO A 398 -20.65 5.42 -31.38
CA PRO A 398 -20.11 6.45 -30.49
C PRO A 398 -20.06 6.05 -29.01
N GLU A 399 -21.02 5.24 -28.56
CA GLU A 399 -21.08 4.76 -27.17
C GLU A 399 -19.87 3.88 -26.79
N GLN A 400 -19.41 3.02 -27.72
CA GLN A 400 -18.22 2.18 -27.51
C GLN A 400 -16.95 3.03 -27.38
N GLN A 401 -16.82 4.03 -28.26
CA GLN A 401 -15.69 4.96 -28.20
C GLN A 401 -15.73 5.79 -26.91
N GLN A 402 -16.92 6.24 -26.49
CA GLN A 402 -17.08 6.97 -25.24
C GLN A 402 -16.72 6.10 -24.02
N ALA A 403 -17.08 4.81 -24.02
CA ALA A 403 -16.67 3.87 -22.98
C ALA A 403 -15.15 3.69 -22.95
N ALA A 404 -14.51 3.55 -24.13
CA ALA A 404 -13.06 3.46 -24.25
C ALA A 404 -12.36 4.75 -23.77
N GLN A 405 -12.90 5.93 -24.08
CA GLN A 405 -12.40 7.21 -23.58
C GLN A 405 -12.52 7.31 -22.06
N LYS A 406 -13.66 6.91 -21.47
CA LYS A 406 -13.83 6.85 -20.01
C LYS A 406 -12.81 5.89 -19.38
N LEU A 407 -12.56 4.74 -20.01
CA LEU A 407 -11.57 3.77 -19.57
C LEU A 407 -10.14 4.34 -19.64
N LEU A 408 -9.80 5.06 -20.71
CA LEU A 408 -8.52 5.76 -20.86
C LEU A 408 -8.31 6.80 -19.76
N TYR A 409 -9.30 7.67 -19.51
CA TYR A 409 -9.19 8.64 -18.42
C TYR A 409 -9.13 7.96 -17.05
N THR A 410 -9.87 6.87 -16.84
CA THR A 410 -9.82 6.09 -15.59
C THR A 410 -8.42 5.50 -15.39
N MET A 411 -7.81 4.96 -16.45
CA MET A 411 -6.43 4.47 -16.43
C MET A 411 -5.41 5.58 -16.12
N ASN A 412 -5.64 6.81 -16.58
CA ASN A 412 -4.78 7.96 -16.29
C ASN A 412 -4.97 8.54 -14.89
N LEU A 413 -6.14 8.34 -14.28
CA LEU A 413 -6.43 8.70 -12.90
C LEU A 413 -5.73 7.77 -11.91
N ILE A 414 -5.61 6.49 -12.25
CA ILE A 414 -5.01 5.45 -11.41
C ILE A 414 -3.49 5.59 -11.38
N ASN A 415 -2.91 5.57 -10.17
CA ASN A 415 -1.46 5.49 -10.02
C ASN A 415 -0.99 4.03 -10.15
N GLN A 416 -0.35 3.69 -11.27
CA GLN A 416 0.12 2.32 -11.54
C GLN A 416 1.46 1.97 -10.86
N THR A 417 2.10 2.93 -10.17
CA THR A 417 3.43 2.70 -9.56
C THR A 417 3.34 2.02 -8.20
N VAL A 418 2.41 2.47 -7.36
CA VAL A 418 2.17 2.00 -5.99
C VAL A 418 0.74 2.37 -5.58
N GLY A 419 0.22 1.78 -4.50
CA GLY A 419 -1.07 2.21 -3.97
C GLY A 419 -1.05 3.68 -3.54
N ASP A 420 -2.10 4.42 -3.89
CA ASP A 420 -2.14 5.87 -3.80
C ASP A 420 -3.50 6.32 -3.26
N ALA A 421 -3.54 6.64 -1.97
CA ALA A 421 -4.78 6.97 -1.28
C ALA A 421 -5.51 8.17 -1.91
N ILE A 422 -4.78 9.14 -2.45
CA ILE A 422 -5.38 10.32 -3.09
C ILE A 422 -6.00 9.93 -4.43
N ALA A 423 -5.26 9.22 -5.28
CA ALA A 423 -5.75 8.75 -6.57
C ALA A 423 -6.94 7.77 -6.39
N ASP A 424 -6.85 6.85 -5.43
CA ASP A 424 -7.88 5.88 -5.10
C ASP A 424 -9.15 6.55 -4.56
N MET A 425 -9.03 7.61 -3.75
CA MET A 425 -10.19 8.41 -3.33
C MET A 425 -10.89 9.02 -4.55
N LEU A 426 -10.16 9.69 -5.44
CA LEU A 426 -10.73 10.28 -6.65
C LEU A 426 -11.35 9.21 -7.57
N LEU A 427 -10.75 8.03 -7.64
CA LEU A 427 -11.26 6.88 -8.39
C LEU A 427 -12.57 6.37 -7.78
N VAL A 428 -12.62 6.09 -6.48
CA VAL A 428 -13.82 5.64 -5.78
C VAL A 428 -14.94 6.67 -5.96
N GLU A 429 -14.67 7.96 -5.77
CA GLU A 429 -15.65 9.02 -5.98
C GLU A 429 -16.15 9.09 -7.42
N THR A 430 -15.27 8.82 -8.39
CA THR A 430 -15.63 8.71 -9.81
C THR A 430 -16.57 7.54 -10.06
N VAL A 431 -16.27 6.37 -9.49
CA VAL A 431 -17.08 5.16 -9.66
C VAL A 431 -18.43 5.28 -8.98
N LEU A 432 -18.48 5.78 -7.74
CA LEU A 432 -19.73 5.99 -7.00
C LEU A 432 -20.65 6.95 -7.75
N HIS A 433 -20.10 8.03 -8.30
CA HIS A 433 -20.86 8.95 -9.15
C HIS A 433 -21.35 8.26 -10.43
N ALA A 434 -20.48 7.56 -11.17
CA ALA A 434 -20.85 6.91 -12.42
C ALA A 434 -21.94 5.83 -12.23
N LYS A 435 -21.91 5.12 -11.10
CA LYS A 435 -22.92 4.12 -10.73
C LYS A 435 -24.13 4.69 -10.01
N GLY A 436 -24.07 5.96 -9.56
CA GLY A 436 -25.11 6.58 -8.77
C GLY A 436 -25.33 5.93 -7.41
N LEU A 437 -24.27 5.44 -6.76
CA LEU A 437 -24.35 4.71 -5.50
C LEU A 437 -24.09 5.63 -4.29
N CYS A 438 -24.91 5.47 -3.26
CA CYS A 438 -24.57 5.92 -1.91
C CYS A 438 -23.73 4.87 -1.16
N THR A 439 -23.20 5.26 0.00
CA THR A 439 -22.32 4.40 0.80
C THR A 439 -23.01 3.11 1.31
N PRO A 440 -24.27 3.14 1.80
CA PRO A 440 -25.04 1.92 2.07
C PRO A 440 -25.22 1.00 0.85
N GLU A 441 -25.51 1.55 -0.33
CA GLU A 441 -25.70 0.74 -1.55
C GLU A 441 -24.39 0.10 -2.02
N TRP A 442 -23.27 0.82 -1.92
CA TRP A 442 -21.93 0.24 -2.14
C TRP A 442 -21.65 -0.88 -1.12
N ASN A 443 -21.93 -0.65 0.16
CA ASN A 443 -21.74 -1.68 1.18
C ASN A 443 -22.59 -2.93 0.90
N ALA A 444 -23.80 -2.74 0.39
CA ALA A 444 -24.75 -3.80 0.07
C ALA A 444 -24.42 -4.62 -1.18
N LEU A 445 -23.37 -4.29 -1.95
CA LEU A 445 -22.92 -5.13 -3.08
C LEU A 445 -22.69 -6.58 -2.63
N TYR A 446 -22.12 -6.78 -1.44
CA TYR A 446 -22.04 -8.07 -0.78
C TYR A 446 -21.91 -7.88 0.74
N THR A 447 -22.34 -8.87 1.51
CA THR A 447 -22.21 -8.86 2.98
C THR A 447 -21.00 -9.70 3.39
N ASP A 448 -20.07 -9.09 4.15
CA ASP A 448 -18.94 -9.81 4.71
C ASP A 448 -19.41 -10.94 5.65
N LEU A 449 -18.72 -12.07 5.62
CA LEU A 449 -18.83 -13.04 6.70
C LEU A 449 -18.32 -12.40 8.00
N PRO A 450 -19.02 -12.57 9.13
CA PRO A 450 -18.44 -12.30 10.44
C PRO A 450 -17.05 -12.91 10.57
N ASN A 451 -16.09 -12.11 11.02
CA ASN A 451 -14.69 -12.49 11.07
C ASN A 451 -13.99 -11.96 12.33
N ARG A 452 -12.85 -12.58 12.66
CA ARG A 452 -12.05 -12.26 13.83
C ARG A 452 -10.57 -12.51 13.53
N GLN A 453 -9.72 -11.57 13.93
CA GLN A 453 -8.28 -11.71 13.89
C GLN A 453 -7.70 -11.66 15.31
N LEU A 454 -6.80 -12.60 15.63
CA LEU A 454 -6.07 -12.64 16.90
C LEU A 454 -4.57 -12.54 16.67
N LYS A 455 -3.88 -11.95 17.66
CA LYS A 455 -2.42 -11.90 17.76
C LYS A 455 -1.98 -12.87 18.86
N ILE A 456 -1.20 -13.88 18.50
CA ILE A 456 -0.66 -14.88 19.43
C ILE A 456 0.84 -14.66 19.61
N ARG A 457 1.30 -14.48 20.85
CA ARG A 457 2.73 -14.39 21.16
C ARG A 457 3.31 -15.80 21.21
N VAL A 458 4.45 -15.98 20.57
CA VAL A 458 5.20 -17.25 20.53
C VAL A 458 6.66 -16.99 20.83
N ALA A 459 7.37 -17.98 21.36
CA ALA A 459 8.80 -17.84 21.69
C ALA A 459 9.67 -17.61 20.46
N ASN A 460 9.26 -18.17 19.31
CA ASN A 460 9.94 -17.99 18.02
C ASN A 460 8.91 -18.12 16.90
N ARG A 461 8.56 -17.01 16.24
CA ARG A 461 7.59 -17.02 15.13
C ARG A 461 8.01 -17.86 13.93
N ASN A 462 9.31 -18.08 13.74
CA ASN A 462 9.84 -18.84 12.59
C ASN A 462 9.60 -20.35 12.71
N ILE A 463 9.06 -20.84 13.83
CA ILE A 463 8.60 -22.23 13.95
C ILE A 463 7.42 -22.51 13.01
N ILE A 464 6.66 -21.47 12.65
CA ILE A 464 5.57 -21.57 11.69
C ILE A 464 6.07 -21.18 10.31
N THR A 465 6.05 -22.15 9.41
CA THR A 465 6.24 -21.94 7.96
C THR A 465 4.94 -22.25 7.25
N THR A 466 4.72 -21.62 6.10
CA THR A 466 3.45 -21.70 5.37
C THR A 466 3.66 -22.00 3.88
N THR A 467 2.59 -22.46 3.24
CA THR A 467 2.48 -22.68 1.79
C THR A 467 1.12 -22.20 1.31
N ASP A 468 0.86 -22.33 0.00
CA ASP A 468 -0.44 -22.03 -0.62
C ASP A 468 -0.94 -20.60 -0.33
N ALA A 469 -0.15 -19.60 -0.72
CA ALA A 469 -0.44 -18.18 -0.43
C ALA A 469 -0.61 -17.90 1.07
N GLU A 470 0.20 -18.56 1.90
CA GLU A 470 0.16 -18.50 3.38
C GLU A 470 -1.14 -19.03 4.01
N ARG A 471 -2.00 -19.73 3.25
CA ARG A 471 -3.27 -20.27 3.75
C ARG A 471 -3.11 -21.56 4.54
N ARG A 472 -1.96 -22.25 4.40
CA ARG A 472 -1.70 -23.52 5.06
C ARG A 472 -0.35 -23.52 5.76
N CYS A 473 -0.29 -24.01 6.99
CA CYS A 473 0.96 -24.23 7.71
C CYS A 473 1.63 -25.53 7.22
N THR A 474 2.93 -25.46 6.95
CA THR A 474 3.79 -26.63 6.73
C THR A 474 4.49 -27.07 8.01
N THR A 475 4.79 -26.13 8.91
CA THR A 475 5.31 -26.42 10.25
C THR A 475 4.56 -25.61 11.31
N PRO A 476 4.44 -26.14 12.55
CA PRO A 476 4.72 -27.53 12.92
C PRO A 476 3.72 -28.49 12.26
N ALA A 477 4.14 -29.74 11.98
CA ALA A 477 3.42 -30.66 11.09
C ALA A 477 2.00 -31.01 11.57
N ASN A 478 1.74 -30.89 12.87
CA ASN A 478 0.45 -31.16 13.50
C ASN A 478 -0.48 -29.92 13.59
N LEU A 479 0.00 -28.70 13.29
CA LEU A 479 -0.81 -27.49 13.39
C LEU A 479 -1.88 -27.40 12.31
N GLN A 480 -1.53 -27.60 11.04
CA GLN A 480 -2.52 -27.53 9.96
C GLN A 480 -3.62 -28.60 10.07
N PRO A 481 -3.32 -29.89 10.38
CA PRO A 481 -4.36 -30.87 10.64
C PRO A 481 -5.30 -30.48 11.79
N ALA A 482 -4.77 -29.85 12.84
CA ALA A 482 -5.59 -29.36 13.95
C ALA A 482 -6.52 -28.20 13.52
N ILE A 483 -6.04 -27.29 12.67
CA ILE A 483 -6.85 -26.21 12.10
C ILE A 483 -7.95 -26.79 11.20
N ASP A 484 -7.61 -27.69 10.28
CA ASP A 484 -8.55 -28.29 9.34
C ASP A 484 -9.70 -29.00 10.10
N LEU A 485 -9.41 -29.70 11.20
CA LEU A 485 -10.41 -30.36 12.04
C LEU A 485 -11.38 -29.37 12.72
N LEU A 486 -10.87 -28.22 13.17
CA LEU A 486 -11.71 -27.18 13.80
C LEU A 486 -12.62 -26.51 12.77
N VAL A 487 -12.11 -26.26 11.56
CA VAL A 487 -12.87 -25.60 10.50
C VAL A 487 -13.98 -26.50 9.94
N GLN A 488 -13.77 -27.82 9.86
CA GLN A 488 -14.67 -28.77 9.19
C GLN A 488 -16.13 -28.67 9.62
N ASN A 489 -16.40 -28.37 10.89
CA ASN A 489 -17.75 -28.34 11.46
C ASN A 489 -18.32 -26.92 11.61
N VAL A 490 -17.66 -25.90 11.07
CA VAL A 490 -18.10 -24.52 11.11
C VAL A 490 -18.70 -24.14 9.75
N PRO A 491 -20.00 -23.88 9.64
CA PRO A 491 -20.63 -23.46 8.39
C PRO A 491 -20.00 -22.17 7.84
N ASN A 492 -19.57 -22.22 6.56
CA ASN A 492 -18.75 -21.20 5.91
C ASN A 492 -17.50 -20.81 6.74
N GLY A 493 -17.03 -21.74 7.57
CA GLY A 493 -15.85 -21.58 8.38
C GLY A 493 -14.61 -21.56 7.50
N ARG A 494 -13.73 -20.59 7.73
CA ARG A 494 -12.37 -20.59 7.20
C ARG A 494 -11.44 -20.00 8.23
N SER A 495 -10.29 -20.63 8.44
CA SER A 495 -9.25 -20.11 9.32
C SER A 495 -7.87 -20.47 8.80
N PHE A 496 -6.89 -19.58 9.02
CA PHE A 496 -5.50 -19.81 8.71
C PHE A 496 -4.59 -19.10 9.71
N VAL A 497 -3.32 -19.53 9.73
CA VAL A 497 -2.30 -19.06 10.66
C VAL A 497 -1.02 -18.72 9.90
N ARG A 498 -0.43 -17.57 10.20
CA ARG A 498 0.87 -17.16 9.64
C ARG A 498 1.72 -16.35 10.61
N PRO A 499 3.06 -16.41 10.53
CA PRO A 499 3.92 -15.52 11.29
C PRO A 499 3.75 -14.07 10.83
N SER A 500 3.76 -13.10 11.75
CA SER A 500 3.81 -11.69 11.38
C SER A 500 5.18 -11.35 10.79
N GLY A 501 5.22 -10.47 9.78
CA GLY A 501 6.48 -10.00 9.17
C GLY A 501 7.13 -8.84 9.94
N THR A 502 6.36 -8.14 10.76
CA THR A 502 6.75 -6.87 11.42
C THR A 502 6.81 -6.94 12.94
N GLU A 503 6.21 -7.97 13.53
CA GLU A 503 6.05 -8.15 14.98
C GLU A 503 6.45 -9.58 15.34
N ASP A 504 6.96 -9.81 16.55
CA ASP A 504 7.30 -11.17 17.04
C ASP A 504 6.06 -11.90 17.58
N ILE A 505 5.10 -12.10 16.67
CA ILE A 505 3.79 -12.70 16.92
C ILE A 505 3.37 -13.56 15.72
N VAL A 506 2.37 -14.39 15.94
CA VAL A 506 1.64 -15.14 14.93
C VAL A 506 0.23 -14.58 14.82
N ARG A 507 -0.27 -14.45 13.59
CA ARG A 507 -1.63 -13.98 13.32
C ARG A 507 -2.54 -15.18 13.05
N VAL A 508 -3.69 -15.19 13.69
CA VAL A 508 -4.78 -16.13 13.44
C VAL A 508 -5.93 -15.33 12.83
N TYR A 509 -6.46 -15.80 11.72
CA TYR A 509 -7.68 -15.26 11.12
C TYR A 509 -8.76 -16.33 11.12
N ALA A 510 -10.00 -15.97 11.41
CA ALA A 510 -11.15 -16.83 11.19
C ALA A 510 -12.37 -16.04 10.70
N GLU A 511 -13.17 -16.66 9.86
CA GLU A 511 -14.50 -16.19 9.43
C GLU A 511 -15.51 -17.34 9.51
N ALA A 512 -16.78 -17.00 9.69
CA ALA A 512 -17.90 -17.95 9.78
C ALA A 512 -19.24 -17.25 9.51
N ASN A 513 -20.34 -18.00 9.52
CA ASN A 513 -21.69 -17.45 9.33
C ASN A 513 -22.21 -16.51 10.44
N THR A 514 -21.68 -16.61 11.66
CA THR A 514 -22.08 -15.74 12.79
C THR A 514 -20.85 -15.23 13.53
N GLN A 515 -20.99 -14.10 14.23
CA GLN A 515 -19.88 -13.51 14.97
C GLN A 515 -19.44 -14.43 16.12
N GLU A 516 -20.36 -15.11 16.79
CA GLU A 516 -20.08 -16.08 17.84
C GLU A 516 -19.25 -17.26 17.30
N ALA A 517 -19.61 -17.77 16.12
CA ALA A 517 -18.88 -18.86 15.47
C ALA A 517 -17.47 -18.42 15.03
N ALA A 518 -17.33 -17.22 14.46
CA ALA A 518 -16.04 -16.68 14.05
C ALA A 518 -15.12 -16.42 15.25
N ASN A 519 -15.65 -15.85 16.34
CA ASN A 519 -14.92 -15.63 17.59
C ASN A 519 -14.46 -16.96 18.19
N LYS A 520 -15.36 -17.95 18.27
CA LYS A 520 -15.04 -19.28 18.79
C LYS A 520 -13.98 -19.98 17.95
N LEU A 521 -14.11 -19.97 16.62
CA LEU A 521 -13.13 -20.58 15.72
C LEU A 521 -11.75 -19.92 15.83
N ALA A 522 -11.69 -18.59 15.84
CA ALA A 522 -10.44 -17.85 16.03
C ALA A 522 -9.78 -18.19 17.38
N TYR A 523 -10.57 -18.27 18.44
CA TYR A 523 -10.11 -18.65 19.77
C TYR A 523 -9.53 -20.08 19.79
N GLU A 524 -10.28 -21.08 19.30
CA GLU A 524 -9.86 -22.49 19.30
C GLU A 524 -8.59 -22.71 18.47
N VAL A 525 -8.49 -22.06 17.30
CA VAL A 525 -7.28 -22.06 16.49
C VAL A 525 -6.12 -21.36 17.21
N GLY A 526 -6.38 -20.21 17.86
CA GLY A 526 -5.39 -19.50 18.67
C GLY A 526 -4.83 -20.35 19.80
N ILE A 527 -5.66 -21.17 20.45
CA ILE A 527 -5.22 -22.14 21.46
C ILE A 527 -4.30 -23.20 20.83
N LYS A 528 -4.61 -23.71 19.64
CA LYS A 528 -3.73 -24.66 18.94
C LYS A 528 -2.40 -24.06 18.53
N VAL A 529 -2.38 -22.79 18.11
CA VAL A 529 -1.11 -22.08 17.88
C VAL A 529 -0.31 -21.98 19.17
N TYR A 530 -0.95 -21.57 20.28
CA TYR A 530 -0.27 -21.45 21.56
C TYR A 530 0.31 -22.79 22.05
N GLU A 531 -0.45 -23.88 21.93
CA GLU A 531 -0.04 -25.22 22.36
C GLU A 531 1.04 -25.84 21.48
N LEU A 532 0.90 -25.72 20.16
CA LEU A 532 1.72 -26.48 19.21
C LEU A 532 2.91 -25.70 18.64
N ALA A 533 2.88 -24.36 18.70
CA ALA A 533 3.92 -23.48 18.16
C ALA A 533 4.69 -22.71 19.24
N GLY A 534 4.69 -23.19 20.50
CA GLY A 534 5.47 -22.59 21.58
C GLY A 534 4.97 -21.21 22.01
N GLY A 535 3.66 -21.10 22.27
CA GLY A 535 3.04 -19.89 22.78
C GLY A 535 3.64 -19.42 24.11
N VAL A 536 3.75 -18.11 24.28
CA VAL A 536 4.28 -17.47 25.50
C VAL A 536 3.39 -16.31 25.94
N GLY A 537 3.45 -15.96 27.23
CA GLY A 537 2.68 -14.87 27.80
C GLY A 537 1.23 -15.25 28.09
N GLU A 538 0.29 -14.34 27.84
CA GLU A 538 -1.13 -14.63 28.10
C GLU A 538 -1.68 -15.62 27.07
N ARG A 539 -2.30 -16.68 27.59
CA ARG A 539 -3.07 -17.63 26.78
C ARG A 539 -4.26 -16.91 26.14
N PRO A 540 -4.63 -17.23 24.89
CA PRO A 540 -5.82 -16.67 24.23
C PRO A 540 -7.06 -16.76 25.12
N LYS A 541 -7.90 -15.72 25.06
CA LYS A 541 -9.19 -15.61 25.75
C LYS A 541 -10.29 -15.37 24.71
N LEU A 542 -11.47 -15.92 24.95
CA LEU A 542 -12.63 -15.82 24.06
C LEU A 542 -13.20 -14.40 24.05
#